data_AF-A0A3M0YU37-F1
#
_entry.id   AF-A0A3M0YU37-F1
#
_cell.length_a   1.000
_cell.length_b   1.000
_cell.length_c   1.000
_cell.angle_alpha   90.00
_cell.angle_beta   90.00
_cell.angle_gamma   90.00
#
_symmetry.space_group_name_H-M   'P 1'
#
loop_
_entity.id
_entity.type
_entity.pdbx_description
1 polymer ?
#
loop_
_entity_poly.entity_id
_entity_poly.type
_entity_poly.pdbx_seq_one_letter_code
_entity_poly.pdbx_strand_id
1 'polypeptide(L)' 'TEEAITLRRLGEPILVFEPATFRPSGGAFLLFTSNKEGHSLSLMLVDEACTDPMDGTNYPYSVKMTVDGKTYGGCARPVR' A
#
# COMPACT_ATOMS: atom_id res chain seq x y z
N THR A 1 1.17 7.16 -18.95
CA THR A 1 1.89 6.37 -17.94
C THR A 1 0.85 5.60 -17.18
N GLU A 2 0.75 4.29 -17.38
CA GLU A 2 -0.19 3.47 -16.62
C GLU A 2 0.31 3.40 -15.17
N GLU A 3 -0.45 4.00 -14.26
CA GLU A 3 -0.16 3.91 -12.82
C GLU A 3 -0.27 2.43 -12.42
N ALA A 4 0.65 1.88 -11.63
CA ALA A 4 0.56 0.48 -11.21
C ALA A 4 1.10 0.33 -9.79
N ILE A 5 0.52 -0.60 -9.02
CA ILE A 5 1.02 -0.93 -7.70
C ILE A 5 1.95 -2.14 -7.82
N THR A 6 3.22 -1.95 -7.49
CA THR A 6 4.23 -3.00 -7.51
C THR A 6 4.51 -3.49 -6.09
N LEU A 7 4.18 -4.76 -5.81
CA LEU A 7 4.48 -5.41 -4.54
C LEU A 7 5.75 -6.26 -4.67
N ARG A 8 6.74 -5.97 -3.82
CA ARG A 8 8.00 -6.72 -3.73
C ARG A 8 8.13 -7.29 -2.32
N ARG A 9 8.18 -8.61 -2.21
CA ARG A 9 8.46 -9.32 -0.97
C ARG A 9 9.73 -10.15 -1.16
N LEU A 10 10.56 -10.21 -0.12
CA LEU A 10 11.82 -10.95 -0.19
C LEU A 10 11.52 -12.45 -0.36
N GLY A 11 12.08 -13.06 -1.39
CA GLY A 11 11.88 -14.48 -1.69
C GLY A 11 10.59 -14.83 -2.45
N GLU A 12 9.84 -13.83 -2.91
CA GLU A 12 8.58 -14.02 -3.63
C GLU A 12 8.60 -13.34 -5.02
N PRO A 13 7.77 -13.82 -5.98
CA PRO A 13 7.61 -13.13 -7.26
C PRO A 13 7.06 -11.72 -7.07
N ILE A 14 7.47 -10.81 -7.95
CA ILE A 14 6.95 -9.44 -7.97
C ILE A 14 5.53 -9.47 -8.51
N LEU A 15 4.58 -8.91 -7.74
CA LEU A 15 3.21 -8.73 -8.19
C LEU A 15 3.03 -7.29 -8.68
N VAL A 16 2.48 -7.15 -9.89
CA VAL A 16 2.14 -5.84 -10.47
C VAL A 16 0.63 -5.78 -10.64
N PHE A 17 -0.01 -4.97 -9.83
CA PHE A 17 -1.45 -4.73 -9.84
C PHE A 17 -1.76 -3.47 -10.63
N GLU A 18 -2.77 -3.53 -11.51
CA GLU A 18 -3.32 -2.35 -12.15
C GLU A 18 -3.91 -1.39 -11.11
N PRO A 19 -3.88 -0.07 -11.36
CA PRO A 19 -4.20 0.92 -10.38
C PRO A 19 -5.69 0.84 -10.08
N ALA A 20 -5.98 0.61 -8.81
CA ALA A 20 -7.34 0.48 -8.34
C ALA A 20 -8.12 1.79 -8.43
N THR A 21 -9.44 1.66 -8.45
CA THR A 21 -10.35 2.79 -8.28
C THR A 21 -10.08 3.49 -6.95
N PHE A 22 -9.64 4.75 -7.03
CA PHE A 22 -9.54 5.64 -5.89
C PHE A 22 -10.93 5.87 -5.27
N ARG A 23 -11.06 5.61 -3.97
CA ARG A 23 -12.27 5.92 -3.21
C ARG A 23 -11.87 6.85 -2.07
N PRO A 24 -12.20 8.16 -2.15
CA PRO A 24 -12.09 9.02 -0.99
C PRO A 24 -13.17 8.55 -0.01
N SER A 25 -12.75 7.99 1.11
CA SER A 25 -13.61 7.78 2.26
C SER A 25 -13.63 9.07 3.07
N GLY A 26 -14.74 9.37 3.76
CA GLY A 26 -15.00 10.61 4.51
C GLY A 26 -14.09 10.89 5.73
N GLY A 27 -12.83 10.46 5.69
CA GLY A 27 -11.76 10.82 6.60
C GLY A 27 -10.44 10.34 6.02
N ALA A 28 -9.52 11.25 5.71
CA ALA A 28 -8.06 11.13 5.57
C ALA A 28 -7.38 9.84 5.03
N PHE A 29 -8.08 8.90 4.38
CA PHE A 29 -7.47 7.68 3.87
C PHE A 29 -7.80 7.38 2.41
N LEU A 30 -6.78 6.88 1.70
CA LEU A 30 -6.86 6.47 0.30
C LEU A 30 -6.91 4.95 0.24
N LEU A 31 -7.98 4.39 -0.33
CA LEU A 31 -8.13 2.96 -0.53
C LEU A 31 -7.89 2.58 -2.00
N PHE A 32 -7.02 1.61 -2.21
CA PHE A 32 -6.74 0.99 -3.50
C PHE A 32 -7.03 -0.51 -3.41
N THR A 33 -7.97 -1.02 -4.23
CA THR A 33 -8.28 -2.45 -4.35
C THR A 33 -8.01 -2.98 -5.76
N SER A 34 -7.21 -4.03 -5.91
CA SER A 34 -6.90 -4.62 -7.21
C SER A 34 -6.89 -6.15 -7.12
N ASN A 35 -7.20 -6.82 -8.23
CA ASN A 35 -7.16 -8.28 -8.33
C ASN A 35 -6.37 -8.68 -9.57
N LYS A 36 -5.49 -9.68 -9.45
CA LYS A 36 -4.70 -10.20 -10.56
C LYS A 36 -4.35 -11.66 -10.34
N GLU A 37 -4.64 -12.52 -11.33
CA GLU A 37 -4.20 -13.93 -11.34
C GLU A 37 -4.54 -14.69 -10.04
N GLY A 38 -5.72 -14.42 -9.47
CA GLY A 38 -6.16 -15.03 -8.21
C GLY A 38 -5.66 -14.34 -6.94
N HIS A 39 -4.79 -13.33 -7.08
CA HIS A 39 -4.35 -12.48 -5.98
C HIS A 39 -5.30 -11.30 -5.78
N SER A 40 -5.50 -10.93 -4.51
CA SER A 40 -6.26 -9.74 -4.12
C SER A 40 -5.37 -8.79 -3.33
N LEU A 41 -5.42 -7.51 -3.66
CA LEU A 41 -4.73 -6.43 -2.97
C LEU A 41 -5.75 -5.41 -2.48
N SER A 42 -5.60 -5.00 -1.21
CA SER A 42 -6.25 -3.84 -0.63
C SER A 42 -5.20 -2.99 0.09
N LEU A 43 -5.05 -1.73 -0.27
CA LEU A 43 -4.07 -0.82 0.31
C LEU A 43 -4.78 0.43 0.81
N MET A 44 -4.65 0.70 2.10
CA MET A 44 -5.18 1.88 2.76
C MET A 44 -4.00 2.74 3.20
N LEU A 45 -3.85 3.91 2.60
CA LEU A 45 -2.94 4.97 3.05
C LEU A 45 -3.71 5.91 3.97
N VAL A 46 -3.14 6.26 5.11
CA VAL A 46 -3.74 7.20 6.08
C VAL A 46 -2.79 8.40 6.24
N ASP A 47 -3.36 9.61 6.25
CA ASP A 47 -2.64 10.85 6.57
C ASP A 47 -2.31 10.95 8.07
N GLU A 48 -1.44 10.04 8.51
CA GLU A 48 -0.94 9.92 9.87
C GLU A 48 0.56 9.62 9.81
N ALA A 49 1.35 10.38 10.57
CA ALA A 49 2.79 10.20 10.60
C ALA A 49 3.15 8.81 11.16
N CYS A 50 4.15 8.18 10.54
CA CYS A 50 4.63 6.85 10.90
C CYS A 50 6.15 6.89 11.08
N THR A 51 6.65 6.37 12.20
CA THR A 51 8.10 6.25 12.45
C THR A 51 8.52 4.81 12.23
N ASP A 52 9.51 4.58 11.36
CA ASP A 52 10.08 3.25 11.18
C ASP A 52 10.90 2.89 12.44
N PRO A 53 10.53 1.82 13.17
CA PRO A 53 11.21 1.46 14.40
C PRO A 53 12.64 0.90 14.17
N MET A 54 12.99 0.54 12.94
CA MET A 54 14.31 -0.02 12.62
C MET A 54 15.39 1.06 12.54
N ASP A 55 15.06 2.27 12.07
CA ASP A 55 16.02 3.34 11.85
C ASP A 55 15.60 4.72 12.41
N GLY A 56 14.37 4.84 12.93
CA GLY A 56 13.81 6.09 13.46
C GLY A 56 13.34 7.07 12.38
N THR A 57 13.32 6.68 11.10
CA THR A 57 12.89 7.55 10.00
C THR A 57 11.41 7.89 10.12
N ASN A 58 11.08 9.18 10.02
CA ASN A 58 9.70 9.64 9.99
C ASN A 58 9.16 9.70 8.56
N TYR A 59 7.98 9.15 8.38
CA TYR A 59 7.22 9.12 7.15
C TYR A 59 5.90 9.89 7.34
N PRO A 60 5.45 10.63 6.32
CA PRO A 60 4.24 11.43 6.42
C PRO A 60 2.95 10.60 6.48
N TYR A 61 2.99 9.34 6.02
CA TYR A 61 1.81 8.48 5.93
C TYR A 61 2.04 7.13 6.61
N SER A 62 0.96 6.56 7.13
CA SER A 62 0.89 5.15 7.51
C SER A 62 0.15 4.37 6.43
N VAL A 63 0.47 3.08 6.29
CA VAL A 63 -0.15 2.20 5.30
C VAL A 63 -0.58 0.89 5.94
N LYS A 64 -1.79 0.44 5.60
CA LYS A 64 -2.30 -0.90 5.88
C LYS A 64 -2.57 -1.60 4.56
N MET A 65 -1.86 -2.69 4.31
CA MET A 65 -1.95 -3.46 3.09
C MET A 65 -2.46 -4.86 3.39
N THR A 66 -3.44 -5.34 2.66
CA THR A 66 -3.92 -6.74 2.73
C THR A 66 -3.70 -7.40 1.38
N VAL A 67 -2.97 -8.52 1.37
CA VAL A 67 -2.68 -9.32 0.18
C VAL A 67 -3.12 -10.74 0.47
N ASP A 68 -4.06 -11.27 -0.31
CA ASP A 68 -4.57 -12.64 -0.18
C ASP A 68 -5.04 -12.96 1.24
N GLY A 69 -5.72 -12.00 1.87
CA GLY A 69 -6.23 -12.11 3.24
C GLY A 69 -5.18 -11.87 4.34
N LYS A 70 -3.90 -11.70 4.01
CA LYS A 70 -2.85 -11.36 4.98
C LYS A 70 -2.62 -9.86 5.05
N THR A 71 -2.74 -9.30 6.24
CA THR A 71 -2.56 -7.87 6.50
C THR A 71 -1.16 -7.54 6.98
N TYR A 72 -0.63 -6.43 6.48
CA TYR A 72 0.67 -5.82 6.77
C TYR A 72 0.45 -4.34 7.12
N GLY A 73 1.23 -3.83 8.07
CA GLY A 73 1.29 -2.42 8.42
C GLY A 73 2.68 -1.86 8.14
N GLY A 74 2.76 -0.59 7.78
CA GLY A 74 4.05 0.07 7.56
C GLY A 74 3.93 1.57 7.40
N CYS A 75 5.08 2.19 7.12
CA CYS A 75 5.19 3.61 6.85
C CYS A 75 5.30 3.87 5.35
N ALA A 76 4.79 5.01 4.87
CA ALA A 76 4.75 5.34 3.46
C ALA A 76 5.16 6.78 3.16
N ARG A 77 5.82 6.98 2.01
CA ARG A 77 6.14 8.30 1.46
C ARG A 77 5.93 8.30 -0.06
N PRO A 78 5.66 9.47 -0.67
CA PRO A 78 5.64 9.60 -2.12
C PRO A 78 7.02 9.22 -2.70
N VAL A 79 7.00 8.44 -3.78
CA VAL A 79 8.20 8.21 -4.58
C VAL A 79 8.33 9.40 -5.53
N ARG A 80 9.47 10.10 -5.50
CA ARG A 80 9.79 11.13 -6.50
C ARG A 80 10.49 10.50 -7.69
#